data_AF-A0A401K141-F1
#
_entry.id   AF-A0A401K141-F1
#
_cell.length_a   1.000
_cell.length_b   1.000
_cell.length_c   1.000
_cell.angle_alpha   90.00
_cell.angle_beta   90.00
_cell.angle_gamma   90.00
#
_symmetry.space_group_name_H-M   'P 1'
#
loop_
_entity.id
_entity.type
_entity.pdbx_description
1 polymer ?
#
loop_
_entity_poly.entity_id
_entity_poly.type
_entity_poly.pdbx_seq_one_letter_code
_entity_poly.pdbx_strand_id
1 'polypeptide(L)'
;MNNLPDKKMSTFCAVDDATLIKLINGARRRVVYISPGIHEQVAVALGKRFSEVDGLDVTVVLDPDDDVCRIGYGDANGLKLLHASAGRNGFWVREQAGLRVGVLLADDQTLIWAPTPRSVESPPISTDGASNFAAPQEALFPEPTGMTPNGLLLGNHPSEQLAKAVAAEGINADPKLAEIGKSAITPQRVVETLAALEKNPPIPVDLQRITRVFSTKLQFVELTVKRAKLSQTQLTVPSQLLNADVKDELKGAIESRLKAFADLRDHRVEVPAFLNGEPAFGRNSQPLLESASEATLESFRKAIERKFIYDIPGYGRLIAKDEKSTFEAHVAAYTKQLEEHSKGLRELVDAQAIKILDEAVDLIMKRAERSGSEFRPDRSSLREELKKGLNKAKNEAPSVKVVFKDVTFEQTKSADFRQRVEKALPAAKRKQLGQWAHDFDAAQAAGKVEP
;
A
#
# COMPACT_ATOMS: atom_id res chain seq x y z
N MET A 1 59.18 9.53 23.15
CA MET A 1 58.19 9.53 22.04
C MET A 1 57.04 8.66 22.47
N ASN A 2 55.86 9.27 22.62
CA ASN A 2 54.67 8.63 23.14
C ASN A 2 54.15 7.58 22.15
N ASN A 3 54.25 6.29 22.52
CA ASN A 3 53.44 5.26 21.90
C ASN A 3 51.98 5.57 22.24
N LEU A 4 51.21 6.06 21.26
CA LEU A 4 49.75 5.93 21.33
C LEU A 4 49.44 4.44 21.42
N PRO A 5 48.59 4.00 22.37
CA PRO A 5 48.18 2.61 22.41
C PRO A 5 47.44 2.30 21.11
N ASP A 6 47.83 1.20 20.44
CA ASP A 6 47.06 0.62 19.35
C ASP A 6 45.59 0.53 19.78
N LYS A 7 44.71 1.28 19.11
CA LYS A 7 43.26 1.24 19.36
C LYS A 7 42.81 -0.17 19.01
N LYS A 8 42.76 -1.04 20.02
CA LYS A 8 42.37 -2.45 19.89
C LYS A 8 41.04 -2.53 19.16
N MET A 9 41.03 -3.13 17.97
CA MET A 9 39.78 -3.35 17.24
C MET A 9 38.92 -4.33 18.02
N SER A 10 37.66 -3.95 18.29
CA SER A 10 36.69 -4.82 18.97
C SER A 10 36.29 -5.96 18.05
N THR A 11 36.12 -7.16 18.61
CA THR A 11 35.65 -8.34 17.89
C THR A 11 34.17 -8.23 17.56
N PHE A 12 33.37 -7.87 18.56
CA PHE A 12 31.95 -7.54 18.34
C PHE A 12 31.85 -6.11 17.83
N CYS A 13 30.93 -5.83 16.90
CA CYS A 13 30.77 -4.47 16.35
C CYS A 13 29.33 -4.20 15.90
N ALA A 14 28.98 -2.91 15.87
CA ALA A 14 27.84 -2.42 15.12
C ALA A 14 28.23 -2.29 13.65
N VAL A 15 27.48 -2.94 12.77
CA VAL A 15 27.68 -2.97 11.32
C VAL A 15 26.54 -2.22 10.67
N ASP A 16 26.90 -1.08 10.09
CA ASP A 16 26.08 -0.21 9.25
C ASP A 16 26.72 -0.05 7.87
N ASP A 17 26.05 0.72 6.99
CA ASP A 17 26.55 0.96 5.62
C ASP A 17 27.93 1.65 5.65
N ALA A 18 28.18 2.56 6.60
CA ALA A 18 29.44 3.26 6.73
C ALA A 18 30.60 2.30 7.02
N THR A 19 30.38 1.33 7.92
CA THR A 19 31.36 0.28 8.27
C THR A 19 31.68 -0.59 7.07
N LEU A 20 30.66 -1.02 6.31
CA LEU A 20 30.84 -1.81 5.09
C LEU A 20 31.66 -1.03 4.04
N ILE A 21 31.28 0.22 3.78
CA ILE A 21 31.95 1.09 2.80
C ILE A 21 33.43 1.31 3.18
N LYS A 22 33.71 1.53 4.47
CA LYS A 22 35.08 1.70 4.98
C LYS A 22 35.95 0.49 4.66
N LEU A 23 35.46 -0.72 4.93
CA LEU A 23 36.20 -1.95 4.65
C LEU A 23 36.36 -2.22 3.15
N ILE A 24 35.30 -2.00 2.36
CA ILE A 24 35.33 -2.15 0.89
C ILE A 24 36.38 -1.24 0.25
N ASN A 25 36.43 0.02 0.66
CA ASN A 25 37.42 0.99 0.15
C ASN A 25 38.84 0.75 0.69
N GLY A 26 38.95 0.09 1.85
CA GLY A 26 40.21 -0.27 2.50
C GLY A 26 40.92 -1.45 1.83
N ALA A 27 40.16 -2.37 1.22
CA ALA A 27 40.70 -3.57 0.61
C ALA A 27 41.69 -3.25 -0.53
N ARG A 28 42.73 -4.08 -0.69
CA ARG A 28 43.79 -3.89 -1.71
C ARG A 28 43.96 -5.08 -2.63
N ARG A 29 43.52 -6.26 -2.21
CA ARG A 29 43.80 -7.53 -2.89
C ARG A 29 42.53 -8.32 -3.15
N ARG A 30 41.58 -8.31 -2.20
CA ARG A 30 40.32 -9.06 -2.33
C ARG A 30 39.13 -8.40 -1.63
N VAL A 31 37.99 -8.43 -2.29
CA VAL A 31 36.66 -8.17 -1.72
C VAL A 31 35.73 -9.33 -2.05
N VAL A 32 35.18 -9.99 -1.03
CA VAL A 32 34.06 -10.94 -1.21
C VAL A 32 32.87 -10.42 -0.40
N TYR A 33 31.80 -10.02 -1.07
CA TYR A 33 30.57 -9.54 -0.45
C TYR A 33 29.45 -10.56 -0.67
N ILE A 34 28.96 -11.13 0.42
CA ILE A 34 27.83 -12.06 0.44
C ILE A 34 26.80 -11.46 1.39
N SER A 35 25.59 -11.20 0.94
CA SER A 35 24.55 -10.62 1.79
C SER A 35 23.17 -10.93 1.20
N PRO A 36 22.10 -11.01 2.00
CA PRO A 36 20.76 -11.13 1.46
C PRO A 36 20.47 -9.98 0.49
N GLY A 37 20.72 -8.75 0.91
CA GLY A 37 20.52 -7.55 0.08
C GLY A 37 21.70 -6.59 0.15
N ILE A 38 21.60 -5.52 -0.62
CA ILE A 38 22.57 -4.42 -0.61
C ILE A 38 21.84 -3.08 -0.67
N HIS A 39 22.30 -2.12 0.14
CA HIS A 39 21.80 -0.74 0.10
C HIS A 39 22.56 0.11 -0.92
N GLU A 40 21.89 1.15 -1.43
CA GLU A 40 22.40 2.03 -2.49
C GLU A 40 23.84 2.50 -2.27
N GLN A 41 24.18 2.98 -1.07
CA GLN A 41 25.52 3.53 -0.79
C GLN A 41 26.62 2.45 -0.84
N VAL A 42 26.33 1.25 -0.33
CA VAL A 42 27.26 0.12 -0.35
C VAL A 42 27.43 -0.38 -1.80
N ALA A 43 26.34 -0.42 -2.58
CA ALA A 43 26.37 -0.76 -3.99
C ALA A 43 27.23 0.19 -4.82
N VAL A 44 27.15 1.50 -4.54
CA VAL A 44 28.01 2.51 -5.18
C VAL A 44 29.47 2.29 -4.81
N ALA A 45 29.79 1.99 -3.55
CA ALA A 45 31.15 1.71 -3.13
C ALA A 45 31.73 0.48 -3.82
N LEU A 46 31.01 -0.66 -3.81
CA LEU A 46 31.42 -1.88 -4.53
C LEU A 46 31.55 -1.65 -6.04
N GLY A 47 30.58 -0.95 -6.65
CA GLY A 47 30.56 -0.69 -8.08
C GLY A 47 31.79 0.06 -8.59
N LYS A 48 32.36 0.96 -7.77
CA LYS A 48 33.63 1.65 -8.09
C LYS A 48 34.81 0.68 -8.14
N ARG A 49 34.83 -0.31 -7.23
CA ARG A 49 35.92 -1.31 -7.12
C ARG A 49 35.97 -2.25 -8.33
N PHE A 50 34.88 -2.43 -9.08
CA PHE A 50 34.88 -3.26 -10.29
C PHE A 50 35.81 -2.74 -11.40
N SER A 51 36.18 -1.45 -11.38
CA SER A 51 37.13 -0.91 -12.37
C SER A 51 38.60 -1.24 -12.07
N GLU A 52 38.89 -1.87 -10.93
CA GLU A 52 40.25 -2.12 -10.42
C GLU A 52 40.73 -3.56 -10.67
N VAL A 53 40.26 -4.15 -11.77
CA VAL A 53 40.41 -5.58 -12.15
C VAL A 53 41.83 -6.13 -12.10
N ASP A 54 42.84 -5.32 -12.39
CA ASP A 54 44.24 -5.78 -12.46
C ASP A 54 44.89 -5.94 -11.07
N GLY A 55 44.28 -5.41 -10.01
CA GLY A 55 44.85 -5.41 -8.65
C GLY A 55 43.92 -5.94 -7.56
N LEU A 56 42.63 -6.14 -7.85
CA LEU A 56 41.62 -6.47 -6.86
C LEU A 56 40.66 -7.56 -7.34
N ASP A 57 40.67 -8.70 -6.64
CA ASP A 57 39.66 -9.75 -6.83
C ASP A 57 38.33 -9.30 -6.19
N VAL A 58 37.25 -9.18 -6.97
CA VAL A 58 35.91 -8.85 -6.42
C VAL A 58 34.92 -9.97 -6.72
N THR A 59 34.24 -10.46 -5.68
CA THR A 59 33.13 -11.42 -5.78
C THR A 59 31.92 -10.88 -5.02
N VAL A 60 30.74 -10.92 -5.65
CA VAL A 60 29.47 -10.52 -5.03
C VAL A 60 28.46 -11.64 -5.17
N VAL A 61 27.81 -12.02 -4.08
CA VAL A 61 26.68 -12.96 -4.04
C VAL A 61 25.51 -12.31 -3.29
N LEU A 62 24.34 -12.22 -3.93
CA LEU A 62 23.12 -11.64 -3.34
C LEU A 62 21.93 -12.60 -3.41
N ASP A 63 20.91 -12.34 -2.61
CA ASP A 63 19.57 -12.93 -2.76
C ASP A 63 18.65 -11.91 -3.46
N PRO A 64 18.25 -12.11 -4.73
CA PRO A 64 17.45 -11.15 -5.47
C PRO A 64 15.95 -11.21 -5.16
N ASP A 65 15.53 -11.98 -4.16
CA ASP A 65 14.13 -12.05 -3.71
C ASP A 65 13.60 -10.66 -3.30
N ASP A 66 12.39 -10.31 -3.74
CA ASP A 66 11.81 -9.00 -3.48
C ASP A 66 11.50 -8.78 -1.98
N ASP A 67 11.26 -9.84 -1.21
CA ASP A 67 11.09 -9.76 0.24
C ASP A 67 12.36 -9.33 0.96
N VAL A 68 13.56 -9.56 0.42
CA VAL A 68 14.82 -9.02 0.97
C VAL A 68 14.77 -7.49 1.00
N CYS A 69 14.39 -6.88 -0.12
CA CYS A 69 14.24 -5.43 -0.23
C CYS A 69 13.10 -4.92 0.65
N ARG A 70 11.97 -5.65 0.67
CA ARG A 70 10.81 -5.25 1.49
C ARG A 70 11.11 -5.31 2.99
N ILE A 71 11.88 -6.30 3.45
CA ILE A 71 12.28 -6.45 4.87
C ILE A 71 13.28 -5.37 5.26
N GLY A 72 14.01 -4.83 4.28
CA GLY A 72 14.98 -3.76 4.44
C GLY A 72 16.42 -4.24 4.54
N TYR A 73 16.72 -5.49 4.19
CA TYR A 73 18.10 -6.01 4.09
C TYR A 73 18.89 -5.42 2.92
N GLY A 74 18.20 -4.80 1.97
CA GLY A 74 18.75 -4.01 0.88
C GLY A 74 17.66 -3.13 0.28
N ASP A 75 17.96 -2.46 -0.83
CA ASP A 75 16.97 -1.67 -1.55
C ASP A 75 17.07 -1.87 -3.07
N ALA A 76 15.97 -1.56 -3.77
CA ALA A 76 15.86 -1.78 -5.20
C ALA A 76 16.85 -0.92 -6.01
N ASN A 77 17.27 0.24 -5.49
CA ASN A 77 18.25 1.09 -6.16
C ASN A 77 19.65 0.48 -6.07
N GLY A 78 20.04 -0.04 -4.91
CA GLY A 78 21.30 -0.75 -4.69
C GLY A 78 21.46 -1.93 -5.63
N LEU A 79 20.43 -2.77 -5.76
CA LEU A 79 20.46 -3.91 -6.70
C LEU A 79 20.63 -3.44 -8.15
N LYS A 80 19.86 -2.44 -8.58
CA LYS A 80 19.93 -1.89 -9.95
C LYS A 80 21.30 -1.29 -10.26
N LEU A 81 21.83 -0.46 -9.35
CA LEU A 81 23.10 0.22 -9.53
C LEU A 81 24.28 -0.74 -9.55
N LEU A 82 24.28 -1.75 -8.66
CA LEU A 82 25.33 -2.76 -8.64
C LEU A 82 25.30 -3.60 -9.91
N HIS A 83 24.13 -4.08 -10.33
CA HIS A 83 23.96 -4.85 -11.56
C HIS A 83 24.42 -4.07 -12.80
N ALA A 84 24.00 -2.81 -12.93
CA ALA A 84 24.42 -1.95 -14.04
C ALA A 84 25.94 -1.68 -14.02
N SER A 85 26.53 -1.52 -12.84
CA SER A 85 27.98 -1.30 -12.71
C SER A 85 28.78 -2.57 -13.01
N ALA A 86 28.29 -3.73 -12.58
CA ALA A 86 28.90 -5.02 -12.89
C ALA A 86 28.90 -5.28 -14.41
N GLY A 87 27.74 -5.11 -15.06
CA GLY A 87 27.61 -5.30 -16.51
C GLY A 87 28.52 -4.39 -17.34
N ARG A 88 28.71 -3.13 -16.93
CA ARG A 88 29.64 -2.20 -17.62
C ARG A 88 31.11 -2.60 -17.51
N ASN A 89 31.49 -3.31 -16.46
CA ASN A 89 32.89 -3.70 -16.19
C ASN A 89 33.14 -5.19 -16.46
N GLY A 90 32.20 -5.91 -17.09
CA GLY A 90 32.33 -7.34 -17.38
C GLY A 90 32.25 -8.25 -16.15
N PHE A 91 31.76 -7.76 -15.02
CA PHE A 91 31.53 -8.54 -13.80
C PHE A 91 30.12 -9.10 -13.73
N TRP A 92 29.98 -10.24 -13.07
CA TRP A 92 28.68 -10.85 -12.78
C TRP A 92 28.40 -10.80 -11.28
N VAL A 93 27.22 -10.32 -10.90
CA VAL A 93 26.69 -10.50 -9.55
C VAL A 93 26.09 -11.89 -9.49
N ARG A 94 26.54 -12.71 -8.54
CA ARG A 94 26.06 -14.07 -8.35
C ARG A 94 24.80 -14.07 -7.49
N GLU A 95 23.97 -15.08 -7.69
CA GLU A 95 22.72 -15.25 -6.95
C GLU A 95 22.80 -16.48 -6.04
N GLN A 96 22.24 -16.35 -4.84
CA GLN A 96 21.92 -17.46 -3.95
C GLN A 96 20.67 -17.11 -3.15
N ALA A 97 19.57 -17.82 -3.38
CA ALA A 97 18.35 -17.66 -2.60
C ALA A 97 18.54 -18.13 -1.15
N GLY A 98 17.85 -17.47 -0.23
CA GLY A 98 17.76 -17.86 1.18
C GLY A 98 18.91 -17.35 2.06
N LEU A 99 19.73 -16.40 1.59
CA LEU A 99 20.78 -15.80 2.41
C LEU A 99 20.15 -15.08 3.62
N ARG A 100 20.74 -15.27 4.80
CA ARG A 100 20.30 -14.61 6.06
C ARG A 100 21.43 -13.96 6.86
N VAL A 101 22.66 -14.14 6.41
CA VAL A 101 23.87 -13.62 7.04
C VAL A 101 24.63 -12.81 6.00
N GLY A 102 25.15 -11.66 6.43
CA GLY A 102 26.11 -10.89 5.66
C GLY A 102 27.54 -11.33 5.98
N VAL A 103 28.36 -11.46 4.94
CA VAL A 103 29.79 -11.74 5.02
C VAL A 103 30.52 -10.79 4.07
N LEU A 104 31.52 -10.09 4.60
CA LEU A 104 32.42 -9.24 3.85
C LEU A 104 33.85 -9.66 4.18
N LEU A 105 34.51 -10.30 3.23
CA LEU A 105 35.95 -10.51 3.28
C LEU A 105 36.62 -9.31 2.59
N ALA A 106 37.39 -8.54 3.34
CA ALA A 106 38.25 -7.48 2.84
C ALA A 106 39.70 -7.86 3.15
N ASP A 107 40.43 -8.29 2.12
CA ASP A 107 41.75 -8.90 2.23
C ASP A 107 41.78 -10.08 3.22
N ASP A 108 42.41 -9.88 4.38
CA ASP A 108 42.55 -10.91 5.42
C ASP A 108 41.60 -10.68 6.62
N GLN A 109 40.70 -9.69 6.52
CA GLN A 109 39.69 -9.40 7.53
C GLN A 109 38.32 -9.89 7.08
N THR A 110 37.65 -10.66 7.93
CA THR A 110 36.27 -11.14 7.67
C THR A 110 35.31 -10.45 8.61
N LEU A 111 34.39 -9.67 8.05
CA LEU A 111 33.23 -9.14 8.77
C LEU A 111 32.03 -10.07 8.53
N ILE A 112 31.43 -10.57 9.59
CA ILE A 112 30.19 -11.37 9.55
C ILE A 112 29.12 -10.56 10.28
N TRP A 113 27.93 -10.36 9.72
CA TRP A 113 26.87 -9.62 10.40
C TRP A 113 25.49 -10.20 10.14
N ALA A 114 24.57 -9.92 11.06
CA ALA A 114 23.14 -10.06 10.86
C ALA A 114 22.62 -8.78 10.19
N PRO A 115 22.16 -8.83 8.92
CA PRO A 115 21.59 -7.66 8.25
C PRO A 115 20.36 -7.14 9.00
N THR A 116 20.28 -5.83 9.18
CA THR A 116 19.16 -5.20 9.89
C THR A 116 17.90 -5.19 9.02
N PRO A 117 16.76 -5.73 9.48
CA PRO A 117 15.48 -5.59 8.80
C PRO A 117 14.94 -4.15 8.95
N ARG A 118 15.41 -3.23 8.11
CA ARG A 118 15.10 -1.78 8.20
C ARG A 118 13.61 -1.41 8.08
N SER A 119 12.76 -2.36 7.70
CA SER A 119 11.30 -2.18 7.74
C SER A 119 10.69 -2.20 9.15
N VAL A 120 11.41 -2.71 10.15
CA VAL A 120 10.90 -2.86 11.53
C VAL A 120 11.81 -2.20 12.58
N GLU A 121 13.11 -2.07 12.32
CA GLU A 121 14.06 -1.48 13.27
C GLU A 121 15.12 -0.62 12.56
N SER A 122 15.68 0.34 13.29
CA SER A 122 16.79 1.18 12.80
C SER A 122 18.11 0.39 12.79
N PRO A 123 19.01 0.63 11.81
CA PRO A 123 20.34 0.03 11.83
C PRO A 123 21.13 0.51 13.07
N PRO A 124 22.03 -0.33 13.61
CA PRO A 124 22.88 0.07 14.71
C PRO A 124 23.83 1.18 14.24
N ILE A 125 24.22 2.07 15.15
CA ILE A 125 25.08 3.22 14.82
C ILE A 125 26.52 2.86 15.18
N SER A 126 27.41 2.82 14.17
CA SER A 126 28.85 2.64 14.43
C SER A 126 29.45 3.91 15.08
N THR A 127 30.17 3.74 16.19
CA THR A 127 30.69 4.86 17.01
C THR A 127 31.82 5.67 16.37
N ASP A 128 32.35 5.22 15.22
CA ASP A 128 33.33 5.97 14.44
C ASP A 128 32.69 7.12 13.61
N GLY A 129 31.35 7.16 13.52
CA GLY A 129 30.58 8.19 12.80
C GLY A 129 29.78 9.15 13.70
N ALA A 130 29.98 9.10 15.02
CA ALA A 130 29.28 9.98 15.96
C ALA A 130 29.78 11.44 15.86
N SER A 131 29.36 12.16 14.81
CA SER A 131 29.16 13.60 14.94
C SER A 131 28.10 13.84 16.01
N ASN A 132 28.41 14.74 16.95
CA ASN A 132 27.60 15.19 18.08
C ASN A 132 26.20 15.73 17.70
N PHE A 133 25.34 14.92 17.09
CA PHE A 133 23.93 15.24 16.97
C PHE A 133 23.20 14.58 18.12
N ALA A 134 22.70 15.45 18.99
CA ALA A 134 21.96 15.15 20.21
C ALA A 134 20.95 14.03 20.00
N ALA A 135 20.98 13.03 20.90
CA ALA A 135 19.86 12.13 21.09
C ALA A 135 18.59 12.97 21.36
N PRO A 136 17.43 12.60 20.79
CA PRO A 136 16.16 13.19 21.18
C PRO A 136 15.97 12.96 22.68
N GLN A 137 15.87 14.04 23.45
CA GLN A 137 15.36 13.98 24.81
C GLN A 137 13.89 13.51 24.74
N GLU A 138 13.51 12.70 25.72
CA GLU A 138 12.18 12.11 25.95
C GLU A 138 11.92 10.72 25.34
N ALA A 139 12.69 9.73 25.79
CA ALA A 139 12.15 8.37 25.96
C ALA A 139 11.96 8.11 27.46
N LEU A 140 10.74 7.77 27.88
CA LEU A 140 10.34 7.45 29.27
C LEU A 140 11.09 6.25 29.87
N PHE A 141 11.89 5.55 29.06
CA PHE A 141 12.81 4.50 29.47
C PHE A 141 14.08 4.64 28.62
N PRO A 142 15.15 5.30 29.10
CA PRO A 142 16.42 5.27 28.39
C PRO A 142 16.97 3.84 28.44
N GLU A 143 17.01 3.18 27.29
CA GLU A 143 17.76 1.93 27.10
C GLU A 143 19.22 2.18 27.53
N PRO A 144 19.87 1.22 28.22
CA PRO A 144 21.25 1.40 28.64
C PRO A 144 22.10 1.68 27.39
N THR A 145 22.87 2.77 27.42
CA THR A 145 23.89 3.10 26.42
C THR A 145 24.97 2.03 26.42
N GLY A 146 24.66 0.93 25.74
CA GLY A 146 25.50 -0.21 25.49
C GLY A 146 25.63 -0.41 23.98
N MET A 147 26.74 -0.99 23.58
CA MET A 147 26.97 -1.47 22.23
C MET A 147 25.77 -2.32 21.74
N THR A 148 25.26 -2.07 20.53
CA THR A 148 24.25 -2.89 19.85
C THR A 148 24.93 -3.74 18.77
N PRO A 149 25.70 -4.78 19.15
CA PRO A 149 26.46 -5.54 18.19
C PRO A 149 25.51 -6.39 17.33
N ASN A 150 25.65 -6.26 16.01
CA ASN A 150 25.03 -7.15 15.03
C ASN A 150 26.10 -7.86 14.17
N GLY A 151 27.40 -7.64 14.44
CA GLY A 151 28.46 -8.27 13.66
C GLY A 151 29.73 -8.62 14.45
N LEU A 152 30.57 -9.38 13.77
CA LEU A 152 31.86 -9.92 14.20
C LEU A 152 32.92 -9.51 13.19
N LEU A 153 33.94 -8.77 13.62
CA LEU A 153 35.13 -8.47 12.83
C LEU A 153 36.24 -9.43 13.23
N LEU A 154 36.58 -10.35 12.33
CA LEU A 154 37.51 -11.44 12.57
C LEU A 154 38.80 -11.24 11.77
N GLY A 155 39.94 -11.38 12.44
CA GLY A 155 41.26 -11.41 11.80
C GLY A 155 41.77 -12.82 11.52
N ASN A 156 43.10 -12.97 11.45
CA ASN A 156 43.78 -14.21 11.05
C ASN A 156 43.63 -15.39 12.04
N HIS A 157 43.26 -15.12 13.30
CA HIS A 157 43.10 -16.12 14.35
C HIS A 157 41.72 -16.03 15.01
N PRO A 158 40.64 -16.29 14.24
CA PRO A 158 39.26 -16.00 14.67
C PRO A 158 38.86 -16.74 15.95
N SER A 159 39.29 -17.99 16.10
CA SER A 159 38.95 -18.82 17.28
C SER A 159 39.53 -18.26 18.57
N GLU A 160 40.82 -17.89 18.57
CA GLU A 160 41.48 -17.30 19.74
C GLU A 160 40.94 -15.90 20.04
N GLN A 161 40.69 -15.11 19.00
CA GLN A 161 40.10 -13.79 19.10
C GLN A 161 38.72 -13.85 19.79
N LEU A 162 37.83 -14.72 19.30
CA LEU A 162 36.49 -14.91 19.87
C LEU A 162 36.54 -15.39 21.33
N ALA A 163 37.37 -16.40 21.62
CA ALA A 163 37.51 -16.95 22.96
C ALA A 163 37.96 -15.88 23.98
N LYS A 164 38.92 -15.02 23.59
CA LYS A 164 39.35 -13.88 24.41
C LYS A 164 38.27 -12.81 24.54
N ALA A 165 37.55 -12.50 23.45
CA ALA A 165 36.54 -11.46 23.44
C ALA A 165 35.36 -11.74 24.37
N VAL A 166 35.02 -13.00 24.62
CA VAL A 166 33.94 -13.37 25.57
C VAL A 166 34.45 -13.89 26.91
N ALA A 167 35.77 -13.86 27.15
CA ALA A 167 36.42 -14.51 28.31
C ALA A 167 35.91 -15.96 28.49
N ALA A 168 35.96 -16.74 27.40
CA ALA A 168 35.47 -18.12 27.39
C ALA A 168 36.14 -18.99 28.47
N GLU A 169 35.42 -20.01 28.94
CA GLU A 169 35.98 -20.97 29.90
C GLU A 169 37.29 -21.58 29.38
N GLY A 170 38.29 -21.68 30.26
CA GLY A 170 39.64 -22.12 29.90
C GLY A 170 40.57 -21.01 29.39
N ILE A 171 40.04 -19.82 29.09
CA ILE A 171 40.86 -18.62 28.92
C ILE A 171 41.06 -18.02 30.32
N ASN A 172 42.31 -17.93 30.79
CA ASN A 172 42.66 -17.28 32.06
C ASN A 172 42.43 -15.75 32.00
N ALA A 173 41.17 -15.33 31.84
CA ALA A 173 40.72 -13.95 31.76
C ALA A 173 39.54 -13.72 32.70
N ASP A 174 39.51 -12.57 33.38
CA ASP A 174 38.38 -12.17 34.21
C ASP A 174 37.15 -11.90 33.31
N PRO A 175 35.99 -12.53 33.55
CA PRO A 175 34.75 -12.27 32.79
C PRO A 175 34.34 -10.79 32.75
N LYS A 176 34.75 -9.98 33.72
CA LYS A 176 34.52 -8.53 33.71
C LYS A 176 35.29 -7.80 32.59
N LEU A 177 36.35 -8.41 32.09
CA LEU A 177 37.19 -7.92 30.99
C LEU A 177 36.72 -8.39 29.62
N ALA A 178 35.67 -9.22 29.53
CA ALA A 178 35.05 -9.60 28.26
C ALA A 178 34.54 -8.36 27.50
N GLU A 179 34.47 -8.42 26.18
CA GLU A 179 33.83 -7.38 25.36
C GLU A 179 32.31 -7.37 25.58
N ILE A 180 31.68 -8.55 25.59
CA ILE A 180 30.25 -8.77 25.80
C ILE A 180 29.99 -9.86 26.87
N GLY A 181 28.75 -10.01 27.34
CA GLY A 181 28.38 -11.10 28.26
C GLY A 181 28.81 -10.90 29.72
N LYS A 182 29.05 -9.64 30.14
CA LYS A 182 29.58 -9.29 31.48
C LYS A 182 28.63 -9.55 32.66
N SER A 183 27.38 -9.93 32.40
CA SER A 183 26.35 -10.06 33.43
C SER A 183 25.55 -11.34 33.24
N ALA A 184 25.26 -12.03 34.34
CA ALA A 184 24.44 -13.24 34.33
C ALA A 184 22.96 -12.90 34.17
N ILE A 185 22.22 -13.79 33.51
CA ILE A 185 20.76 -13.75 33.49
C ILE A 185 20.26 -14.21 34.87
N THR A 186 19.52 -13.37 35.59
CA THR A 186 19.03 -13.69 36.94
C THR A 186 17.74 -14.52 36.90
N PRO A 187 17.45 -15.35 37.93
CA PRO A 187 16.18 -16.09 38.00
C PRO A 187 14.94 -15.19 37.91
N GLN A 188 14.98 -14.02 38.56
CA GLN A 188 13.92 -13.02 38.49
C GLN A 188 13.71 -12.54 37.05
N ARG A 189 14.80 -12.24 36.31
CA ARG A 189 14.72 -11.80 34.92
C ARG A 189 14.09 -12.85 34.00
N VAL A 190 14.34 -14.13 34.28
CA VAL A 190 13.69 -15.24 33.55
C VAL A 190 12.18 -15.24 33.79
N VAL A 191 11.74 -15.14 35.06
CA VAL A 191 10.31 -15.10 35.41
C VAL A 191 9.60 -13.92 34.76
N GLU A 192 10.20 -12.73 34.81
CA GLU A 192 9.67 -11.52 34.16
C GLU A 192 9.51 -11.70 32.65
N THR A 193 10.51 -12.30 32.00
CA THR A 193 10.50 -12.54 30.55
C THR A 193 9.41 -13.55 30.16
N LEU A 194 9.26 -14.64 30.92
CA LEU A 194 8.24 -15.66 30.66
C LEU A 194 6.82 -15.11 30.84
N ALA A 195 6.56 -14.33 31.90
CA ALA A 195 5.27 -13.68 32.10
C ALA A 195 4.94 -12.68 30.98
N ALA A 196 5.94 -11.97 30.45
CA ALA A 196 5.76 -11.07 29.31
C ALA A 196 5.40 -11.81 28.02
N LEU A 197 6.04 -12.96 27.77
CA LEU A 197 5.75 -13.83 26.61
C LEU A 197 4.38 -14.50 26.70
N GLU A 198 3.94 -14.90 27.89
CA GLU A 198 2.58 -15.43 28.08
C GLU A 198 1.51 -14.37 27.79
N LYS A 199 1.75 -13.13 28.22
CA LYS A 199 0.87 -11.98 27.95
C LYS A 199 0.87 -11.57 26.48
N ASN A 200 2.01 -11.64 25.80
CA ASN A 200 2.19 -11.24 24.40
C ASN A 200 2.98 -12.32 23.64
N PRO A 201 2.33 -13.41 23.19
CA PRO A 201 3.03 -14.52 22.56
C PRO A 201 3.62 -14.11 21.21
N PRO A 202 4.79 -14.66 20.83
CA PRO A 202 5.36 -14.47 19.50
C PRO A 202 4.37 -14.90 18.42
N ILE A 203 4.33 -14.12 17.33
CA ILE A 203 3.52 -14.49 16.18
C ILE A 203 4.23 -15.61 15.40
N PRO A 204 3.55 -16.70 15.03
CA PRO A 204 4.16 -17.75 14.20
C PRO A 204 4.69 -17.19 12.87
N VAL A 205 5.92 -17.57 12.52
CA VAL A 205 6.66 -17.04 11.36
C VAL A 205 5.90 -17.24 10.04
N ASP A 206 5.30 -18.42 9.85
CA ASP A 206 4.55 -18.74 8.63
C ASP A 206 3.35 -17.80 8.43
N LEU A 207 2.67 -17.44 9.51
CA LEU A 207 1.52 -16.53 9.47
C LEU A 207 1.92 -15.08 9.23
N GLN A 208 3.06 -14.61 9.77
CA GLN A 208 3.60 -13.29 9.44
C GLN A 208 3.91 -13.18 7.95
N ARG A 209 4.54 -14.23 7.38
CA ARG A 209 4.89 -14.29 5.96
C ARG A 209 3.64 -14.32 5.06
N ILE A 210 2.67 -15.20 5.34
CA ILE A 210 1.39 -15.22 4.61
C ILE A 210 0.75 -13.82 4.66
N THR A 211 0.69 -13.20 5.83
CA THR A 211 0.06 -11.88 5.99
C THR A 211 0.79 -10.80 5.20
N ARG A 212 2.12 -10.83 5.17
CA ARG A 212 2.95 -9.93 4.38
C ARG A 212 2.68 -10.11 2.87
N VAL A 213 2.64 -11.35 2.39
CA VAL A 213 2.38 -11.64 0.97
C VAL A 213 0.96 -11.24 0.58
N PHE A 214 -0.04 -11.50 1.43
CA PHE A 214 -1.42 -11.06 1.21
C PHE A 214 -1.55 -9.53 1.23
N SER A 215 -1.03 -8.87 2.26
CA SER A 215 -1.18 -7.42 2.43
C SER A 215 -0.41 -6.63 1.38
N THR A 216 0.62 -7.21 0.76
CA THR A 216 1.36 -6.58 -0.35
C THR A 216 0.66 -6.75 -1.70
N LYS A 217 -0.14 -7.82 -1.88
CA LYS A 217 -0.75 -8.16 -3.16
C LYS A 217 -2.23 -7.78 -3.27
N LEU A 218 -2.98 -7.84 -2.17
CA LEU A 218 -4.42 -7.63 -2.14
C LEU A 218 -4.81 -6.58 -1.10
N GLN A 219 -5.90 -5.86 -1.38
CA GLN A 219 -6.48 -4.86 -0.49
C GLN A 219 -8.00 -4.89 -0.59
N PHE A 220 -8.72 -4.60 0.48
CA PHE A 220 -10.15 -4.35 0.40
C PHE A 220 -10.42 -3.03 -0.31
N VAL A 221 -11.47 -3.00 -1.13
CA VAL A 221 -11.91 -1.83 -1.86
C VAL A 221 -13.42 -1.62 -1.70
N GLU A 222 -13.80 -0.37 -1.45
CA GLU A 222 -15.19 0.04 -1.40
C GLU A 222 -15.42 1.21 -2.35
N LEU A 223 -16.06 0.94 -3.50
CA LEU A 223 -16.56 1.95 -4.41
C LEU A 223 -18.02 2.27 -4.05
N THR A 224 -18.25 3.53 -3.66
CA THR A 224 -19.57 4.09 -3.36
C THR A 224 -19.90 5.17 -4.38
N VAL A 225 -21.07 5.06 -5.00
CA VAL A 225 -21.59 6.09 -5.91
C VAL A 225 -22.97 6.52 -5.41
N LYS A 226 -23.15 7.82 -5.21
CA LYS A 226 -24.42 8.42 -4.78
C LYS A 226 -24.92 9.40 -5.83
N ARG A 227 -26.26 9.50 -5.95
CA ARG A 227 -26.95 10.47 -6.80
C ARG A 227 -26.53 10.43 -8.28
N ALA A 228 -26.22 9.23 -8.78
CA ALA A 228 -25.85 9.04 -10.18
C ALA A 228 -27.05 9.03 -11.15
N LYS A 229 -28.27 8.85 -10.64
CA LYS A 229 -29.50 8.75 -11.41
C LYS A 229 -30.39 9.94 -11.09
N LEU A 230 -30.34 10.98 -11.92
CA LEU A 230 -31.23 12.14 -11.78
C LEU A 230 -32.66 11.76 -12.16
N SER A 231 -32.84 10.76 -13.02
CA SER A 231 -34.14 10.24 -13.41
C SER A 231 -34.97 9.65 -12.25
N GLN A 232 -34.29 9.26 -11.17
CA GLN A 232 -34.91 8.68 -9.98
C GLN A 232 -35.24 9.73 -8.90
N THR A 233 -34.93 11.00 -9.14
CA THR A 233 -35.21 12.07 -8.20
C THR A 233 -36.71 12.38 -8.18
N GLN A 234 -37.34 12.22 -7.01
CA GLN A 234 -38.76 12.53 -6.82
C GLN A 234 -38.95 13.98 -6.36
N LEU A 235 -39.84 14.72 -7.02
CA LEU A 235 -40.31 16.01 -6.52
C LEU A 235 -41.29 15.75 -5.37
N THR A 236 -40.98 16.28 -4.18
CA THR A 236 -41.90 16.21 -3.03
C THR A 236 -42.94 17.31 -3.14
N VAL A 237 -44.23 16.93 -3.14
CA VAL A 237 -45.36 17.88 -3.03
C VAL A 237 -45.73 18.03 -1.55
N PRO A 238 -45.90 19.27 -1.04
CA PRO A 238 -46.33 19.52 0.33
C PRO A 238 -47.63 18.78 0.70
N SER A 239 -47.65 18.14 1.86
CA SER A 239 -48.80 17.33 2.34
C SER A 239 -50.07 18.14 2.57
N GLN A 240 -49.94 19.44 2.86
CA GLN A 240 -51.06 20.38 3.03
C GLN A 240 -51.88 20.58 1.74
N LEU A 241 -51.30 20.20 0.59
CA LEU A 241 -51.95 20.24 -0.72
C LEU A 241 -52.59 18.89 -1.11
N LEU A 242 -52.46 17.86 -0.25
CA LEU A 242 -52.94 16.49 -0.49
C LEU A 242 -54.04 16.13 0.53
N ASN A 243 -55.31 16.30 0.17
CA ASN A 243 -56.43 15.77 0.96
C ASN A 243 -56.50 14.24 0.86
N ALA A 244 -56.99 13.56 1.91
CA ALA A 244 -56.98 12.09 2.03
C ALA A 244 -57.67 11.37 0.86
N ASP A 245 -58.78 11.90 0.36
CA ASP A 245 -59.57 11.31 -0.75
C ASP A 245 -58.97 11.60 -2.15
N VAL A 246 -57.91 12.41 -2.22
CA VAL A 246 -57.34 13.00 -3.44
C VAL A 246 -55.87 12.61 -3.64
N LYS A 247 -55.32 11.87 -2.67
CA LYS A 247 -53.89 11.56 -2.58
C LYS A 247 -53.40 10.70 -3.74
N ASP A 248 -54.20 9.78 -4.28
CA ASP A 248 -53.75 8.84 -5.32
C ASP A 248 -53.88 9.40 -6.75
N GLU A 249 -54.95 10.14 -7.06
CA GLU A 249 -55.12 10.75 -8.39
C GLU A 249 -54.22 11.97 -8.62
N LEU A 250 -54.10 12.86 -7.63
CA LEU A 250 -53.26 14.06 -7.74
C LEU A 250 -51.78 13.68 -7.73
N LYS A 251 -51.41 12.67 -6.94
CA LYS A 251 -50.10 12.02 -7.00
C LYS A 251 -49.87 11.41 -8.37
N GLY A 252 -50.82 10.64 -8.92
CA GLY A 252 -50.70 10.07 -10.27
C GLY A 252 -50.57 11.13 -11.38
N ALA A 253 -51.25 12.27 -11.29
CA ALA A 253 -51.16 13.35 -12.27
C ALA A 253 -49.85 14.16 -12.15
N ILE A 254 -49.41 14.44 -10.93
CA ILE A 254 -48.13 15.10 -10.65
C ILE A 254 -46.97 14.17 -11.02
N GLU A 255 -47.01 12.88 -10.65
CA GLU A 255 -46.05 11.84 -11.06
C GLU A 255 -46.05 11.63 -12.58
N SER A 256 -47.20 11.66 -13.24
CA SER A 256 -47.33 11.52 -14.70
C SER A 256 -46.73 12.70 -15.48
N ARG A 257 -46.72 13.92 -14.92
CA ARG A 257 -46.11 15.10 -15.56
C ARG A 257 -44.70 15.43 -15.08
N LEU A 258 -44.31 14.93 -13.91
CA LEU A 258 -42.91 14.80 -13.48
C LEU A 258 -42.14 13.73 -14.25
N LYS A 259 -42.79 12.99 -15.17
CA LYS A 259 -42.14 12.14 -16.19
C LYS A 259 -41.03 12.84 -16.98
N ALA A 260 -40.96 14.17 -16.97
CA ALA A 260 -39.80 14.91 -17.46
C ALA A 260 -38.47 14.38 -16.90
N PHE A 261 -38.43 13.86 -15.66
CA PHE A 261 -37.26 13.21 -15.08
C PHE A 261 -37.07 11.75 -15.53
N ALA A 262 -38.16 10.99 -15.68
CA ALA A 262 -38.08 9.60 -16.14
C ALA A 262 -37.54 9.51 -17.59
N ASP A 263 -37.92 10.46 -18.44
CA ASP A 263 -37.43 10.58 -19.81
C ASP A 263 -35.93 10.96 -19.87
N LEU A 264 -35.36 11.53 -18.79
CA LEU A 264 -33.91 11.80 -18.70
C LEU A 264 -33.06 10.53 -18.64
N ARG A 265 -33.66 9.39 -18.26
CA ARG A 265 -32.92 8.12 -18.15
C ARG A 265 -32.25 7.74 -19.47
N ASP A 266 -32.97 7.94 -20.57
CA ASP A 266 -32.53 7.60 -21.92
C ASP A 266 -31.97 8.82 -22.67
N HIS A 267 -32.05 10.00 -22.06
CA HIS A 267 -31.46 11.22 -22.60
C HIS A 267 -29.93 11.09 -22.67
N ARG A 268 -29.36 11.62 -23.75
CA ARG A 268 -27.92 11.53 -24.01
C ARG A 268 -27.28 12.90 -23.91
N VAL A 269 -26.19 12.97 -23.17
CA VAL A 269 -25.36 14.16 -23.00
C VAL A 269 -23.98 13.86 -23.56
N GLU A 270 -23.43 14.81 -24.32
CA GLU A 270 -22.04 14.72 -24.77
C GLU A 270 -21.11 14.92 -23.57
N VAL A 271 -20.28 13.91 -23.29
CA VAL A 271 -19.30 13.91 -22.20
C VAL A 271 -17.90 13.63 -22.74
N PRO A 272 -16.83 14.00 -22.03
CA PRO A 272 -15.48 13.67 -22.45
C PRO A 272 -15.27 12.15 -22.58
N ALA A 273 -14.65 11.72 -23.66
CA ALA A 273 -14.31 10.32 -23.90
C ALA A 273 -12.97 9.96 -23.24
N PHE A 274 -12.87 8.73 -22.74
CA PHE A 274 -11.67 8.20 -22.10
C PHE A 274 -11.29 6.85 -22.70
N LEU A 275 -10.00 6.62 -22.88
CA LEU A 275 -9.44 5.33 -23.30
C LEU A 275 -8.56 4.79 -22.18
N ASN A 276 -8.95 3.66 -21.60
CA ASN A 276 -8.25 3.03 -20.48
C ASN A 276 -8.02 3.94 -19.26
N GLY A 277 -8.93 4.87 -19.00
CA GLY A 277 -8.84 5.82 -17.88
C GLY A 277 -8.13 7.14 -18.23
N GLU A 278 -7.56 7.26 -19.42
CA GLU A 278 -6.90 8.48 -19.88
C GLU A 278 -7.80 9.30 -20.82
N PRO A 279 -7.77 10.64 -20.76
CA PRO A 279 -8.56 11.49 -21.65
C PRO A 279 -8.21 11.23 -23.12
N ALA A 280 -9.22 11.05 -23.96
CA ALA A 280 -9.03 10.82 -25.39
C ALA A 280 -9.05 12.15 -26.16
N PHE A 281 -8.09 12.35 -27.06
CA PHE A 281 -7.96 13.57 -27.86
C PHE A 281 -8.03 13.28 -29.36
N GLY A 282 -8.68 14.18 -30.10
CA GLY A 282 -8.73 14.16 -31.56
C GLY A 282 -7.46 14.72 -32.19
N ARG A 283 -7.43 14.77 -33.53
CA ARG A 283 -6.27 15.20 -34.34
C ARG A 283 -5.75 16.61 -34.01
N ASN A 284 -6.58 17.47 -33.40
CA ASN A 284 -6.25 18.86 -33.08
C ASN A 284 -6.04 19.10 -31.58
N SER A 285 -5.73 18.06 -30.80
CA SER A 285 -5.63 18.12 -29.33
C SER A 285 -6.90 18.59 -28.62
N GLN A 286 -8.06 18.49 -29.29
CA GLN A 286 -9.37 18.73 -28.67
C GLN A 286 -9.86 17.44 -28.00
N PRO A 287 -10.47 17.53 -26.79
CA PRO A 287 -11.07 16.37 -26.15
C PRO A 287 -12.10 15.72 -27.07
N LEU A 288 -12.00 14.40 -27.26
CA LEU A 288 -13.06 13.65 -27.90
C LEU A 288 -14.28 13.62 -26.99
N LEU A 289 -15.45 13.74 -27.58
CA LEU A 289 -16.72 13.61 -26.88
C LEU A 289 -17.38 12.30 -27.25
N GLU A 290 -18.11 11.74 -26.31
CA GLU A 290 -18.98 10.60 -26.52
C GLU A 290 -20.37 10.86 -25.95
N SER A 291 -21.36 10.23 -26.56
CA SER A 291 -22.76 10.38 -26.18
C SER A 291 -23.09 9.40 -25.04
N ALA A 292 -23.32 9.92 -23.84
CA ALA A 292 -23.58 9.11 -22.64
C ALA A 292 -25.01 9.28 -22.11
N SER A 293 -25.58 8.20 -21.58
CA SER A 293 -26.83 8.20 -20.79
C SER A 293 -26.59 7.59 -19.41
N GLU A 294 -27.59 7.64 -18.52
CA GLU A 294 -27.48 6.97 -17.21
C GLU A 294 -27.19 5.47 -17.35
N ALA A 295 -27.73 4.82 -18.38
CA ALA A 295 -27.52 3.40 -18.66
C ALA A 295 -26.10 3.09 -19.14
N THR A 296 -25.51 3.95 -19.98
CA THR A 296 -24.12 3.76 -20.44
C THR A 296 -23.15 3.99 -19.28
N LEU A 297 -23.39 4.99 -18.43
CA LEU A 297 -22.59 5.26 -17.24
C LEU A 297 -22.70 4.13 -16.20
N GLU A 298 -23.90 3.55 -16.00
CA GLU A 298 -24.06 2.37 -15.15
C GLU A 298 -23.28 1.16 -15.72
N SER A 299 -23.28 0.99 -17.04
CA SER A 299 -22.54 -0.08 -17.71
C SER A 299 -21.03 0.13 -17.60
N PHE A 300 -20.55 1.37 -17.72
CA PHE A 300 -19.14 1.71 -17.51
C PHE A 300 -18.70 1.41 -16.07
N ARG A 301 -19.49 1.84 -15.07
CA ARG A 301 -19.23 1.47 -13.66
C ARG A 301 -19.15 -0.04 -13.48
N LYS A 302 -20.12 -0.80 -14.00
CA LYS A 302 -20.13 -2.26 -13.93
C LYS A 302 -18.90 -2.89 -14.61
N ALA A 303 -18.42 -2.30 -15.70
CA ALA A 303 -17.20 -2.75 -16.37
C ALA A 303 -15.95 -2.53 -15.50
N ILE A 304 -15.85 -1.39 -14.81
CA ILE A 304 -14.79 -1.12 -13.83
C ILE A 304 -14.84 -2.16 -12.71
N GLU A 305 -16.01 -2.35 -12.09
CA GLU A 305 -16.18 -3.31 -10.99
C GLU A 305 -15.81 -4.74 -11.45
N ARG A 306 -16.28 -5.21 -12.61
CA ARG A 306 -15.95 -6.53 -13.15
C ARG A 306 -14.46 -6.72 -13.47
N LYS A 307 -13.77 -5.66 -13.89
CA LYS A 307 -12.36 -5.72 -14.30
C LYS A 307 -11.43 -5.79 -13.09
N PHE A 308 -11.69 -5.00 -12.06
CA PHE A 308 -10.73 -4.76 -10.97
C PHE A 308 -11.16 -5.33 -9.61
N ILE A 309 -12.45 -5.61 -9.40
CA ILE A 309 -12.98 -5.95 -8.07
C ILE A 309 -13.39 -7.42 -8.02
N TYR A 310 -12.92 -8.09 -6.96
CA TYR A 310 -13.21 -9.49 -6.66
C TYR A 310 -14.12 -9.58 -5.43
N ASP A 311 -15.37 -10.04 -5.64
CA ASP A 311 -16.30 -10.28 -4.54
C ASP A 311 -15.92 -11.55 -3.77
N ILE A 312 -15.64 -11.41 -2.47
CA ILE A 312 -15.30 -12.49 -1.54
C ILE A 312 -16.50 -12.76 -0.63
N PRO A 313 -17.27 -13.84 -0.86
CA PRO A 313 -18.52 -14.08 -0.14
C PRO A 313 -18.31 -14.14 1.38
N GLY A 314 -18.99 -13.26 2.12
CA GLY A 314 -18.89 -13.18 3.59
C GLY A 314 -17.76 -12.31 4.14
N TYR A 315 -16.87 -11.78 3.29
CA TYR A 315 -15.73 -10.97 3.73
C TYR A 315 -15.69 -9.57 3.10
N GLY A 316 -16.19 -9.40 1.88
CA GLY A 316 -16.22 -8.11 1.20
C GLY A 316 -15.57 -8.16 -0.18
N ARG A 317 -15.04 -7.04 -0.64
CA ARG A 317 -14.54 -6.87 -2.00
C ARG A 317 -13.05 -6.57 -2.02
N LEU A 318 -12.28 -7.30 -2.80
CA LEU A 318 -10.83 -7.16 -2.92
C LEU A 318 -10.41 -6.58 -4.28
N ILE A 319 -9.24 -5.95 -4.31
CA ILE A 319 -8.53 -5.50 -5.51
C ILE A 319 -7.06 -5.92 -5.40
N ALA A 320 -6.42 -6.15 -6.54
CA ALA A 320 -4.97 -6.35 -6.60
C ALA A 320 -4.23 -5.00 -6.49
N LYS A 321 -3.25 -4.91 -5.58
CA LYS A 321 -2.54 -3.64 -5.29
C LYS A 321 -1.77 -3.09 -6.49
N ASP A 322 -1.28 -3.96 -7.37
CA ASP A 322 -0.58 -3.59 -8.60
C ASP A 322 -1.50 -2.93 -9.66
N GLU A 323 -2.82 -3.14 -9.56
CA GLU A 323 -3.81 -2.52 -10.45
C GLU A 323 -4.44 -1.26 -9.87
N LYS A 324 -4.10 -0.88 -8.64
CA LYS A 324 -4.73 0.23 -7.91
C LYS A 324 -4.69 1.54 -8.69
N SER A 325 -3.54 1.92 -9.23
CA SER A 325 -3.37 3.16 -10.00
C SER A 325 -4.25 3.16 -11.25
N THR A 326 -4.33 2.03 -11.95
CA THR A 326 -5.14 1.89 -13.16
C THR A 326 -6.63 1.94 -12.82
N PHE A 327 -7.05 1.30 -11.72
CA PHE A 327 -8.42 1.38 -11.22
C PHE A 327 -8.82 2.81 -10.84
N GLU A 328 -7.95 3.53 -10.11
CA GLU A 328 -8.18 4.93 -9.73
C GLU A 328 -8.33 5.82 -10.97
N ALA A 329 -7.53 5.63 -12.01
CA ALA A 329 -7.68 6.35 -13.28
C ALA A 329 -9.04 6.08 -13.95
N HIS A 330 -9.51 4.83 -13.98
CA HIS A 330 -10.83 4.50 -14.53
C HIS A 330 -11.97 5.10 -13.69
N VAL A 331 -11.86 5.10 -12.36
CA VAL A 331 -12.85 5.72 -11.48
C VAL A 331 -12.85 7.24 -11.64
N ALA A 332 -11.70 7.88 -11.84
CA ALA A 332 -11.60 9.31 -12.11
C ALA A 332 -12.29 9.67 -13.44
N ALA A 333 -12.03 8.89 -14.50
CA ALA A 333 -12.71 9.01 -15.79
C ALA A 333 -14.24 8.89 -15.64
N TYR A 334 -14.72 7.85 -14.95
CA TYR A 334 -16.14 7.66 -14.65
C TYR A 334 -16.73 8.84 -13.87
N THR A 335 -16.02 9.33 -12.86
CA THR A 335 -16.46 10.47 -12.03
C THR A 335 -16.64 11.69 -12.90
N LYS A 336 -15.67 11.98 -13.78
CA LYS A 336 -15.74 13.14 -14.69
C LYS A 336 -16.91 13.04 -15.67
N GLN A 337 -17.11 11.88 -16.28
CA GLN A 337 -18.26 11.66 -17.17
C GLN A 337 -19.60 11.78 -16.44
N LEU A 338 -19.69 11.25 -15.22
CA LEU A 338 -20.88 11.35 -14.39
C LEU A 338 -21.20 12.80 -14.03
N GLU A 339 -20.19 13.60 -13.68
CA GLU A 339 -20.35 15.04 -13.39
C GLU A 339 -20.84 15.82 -14.61
N GLU A 340 -20.21 15.65 -15.77
CA GLU A 340 -20.60 16.37 -17.00
C GLU A 340 -21.98 15.94 -17.48
N HIS A 341 -22.28 14.64 -17.48
CA HIS A 341 -23.62 14.15 -17.80
C HIS A 341 -24.67 14.73 -16.85
N SER A 342 -24.39 14.69 -15.55
CA SER A 342 -25.30 15.22 -14.53
C SER A 342 -25.48 16.73 -14.65
N LYS A 343 -24.45 17.47 -15.06
CA LYS A 343 -24.54 18.90 -15.38
C LYS A 343 -25.44 19.14 -16.58
N GLY A 344 -25.22 18.45 -17.70
CA GLY A 344 -26.05 18.60 -18.91
C GLY A 344 -27.52 18.27 -18.66
N LEU A 345 -27.82 17.22 -17.89
CA LEU A 345 -29.20 16.93 -17.50
C LEU A 345 -29.83 18.02 -16.62
N ARG A 346 -29.06 18.64 -15.71
CA ARG A 346 -29.57 19.75 -14.89
C ARG A 346 -29.89 20.98 -15.72
N GLU A 347 -29.06 21.31 -16.72
CA GLU A 347 -29.30 22.42 -17.64
C GLU A 347 -30.60 22.22 -18.44
N LEU A 348 -30.88 20.97 -18.86
CA LEU A 348 -32.13 20.61 -19.53
C LEU A 348 -33.35 20.73 -18.61
N VAL A 349 -33.22 20.24 -17.37
CA VAL A 349 -34.25 20.39 -16.35
C VAL A 349 -34.53 21.87 -16.10
N ASP A 350 -33.51 22.72 -16.05
CA ASP A 350 -33.65 24.16 -15.87
C ASP A 350 -34.36 24.86 -17.02
N ALA A 351 -34.04 24.48 -18.26
CA ALA A 351 -34.75 24.99 -19.43
C ALA A 351 -36.24 24.62 -19.43
N GLN A 352 -36.60 23.45 -18.87
CA GLN A 352 -37.98 22.97 -18.80
C GLN A 352 -38.71 23.35 -17.49
N ALA A 353 -37.97 23.78 -16.46
CA ALA A 353 -38.47 24.02 -15.11
C ALA A 353 -39.63 25.02 -15.07
N ILE A 354 -39.52 26.12 -15.82
CA ILE A 354 -40.56 27.17 -15.86
C ILE A 354 -41.88 26.56 -16.35
N LYS A 355 -41.85 25.84 -17.47
CA LYS A 355 -43.03 25.21 -18.07
C LYS A 355 -43.64 24.16 -17.14
N ILE A 356 -42.81 23.30 -16.56
CA ILE A 356 -43.26 22.25 -15.63
C ILE A 356 -43.93 22.87 -14.39
N LEU A 357 -43.34 23.93 -13.83
CA LEU A 357 -43.88 24.64 -12.67
C LEU A 357 -45.19 25.35 -13.01
N ASP A 358 -45.27 26.04 -14.14
CA ASP A 358 -46.49 26.73 -14.58
C ASP A 358 -47.65 25.74 -14.78
N GLU A 359 -47.40 24.61 -15.46
CA GLU A 359 -48.41 23.58 -15.67
C GLU A 359 -48.85 22.89 -14.37
N ALA A 360 -47.91 22.62 -13.45
CA ALA A 360 -48.21 22.02 -12.16
C ALA A 360 -49.06 22.95 -11.28
N VAL A 361 -48.71 24.25 -11.25
CA VAL A 361 -49.48 25.27 -10.54
C VAL A 361 -50.89 25.39 -11.14
N ASP A 362 -51.02 25.45 -12.46
CA ASP A 362 -52.34 25.50 -13.14
C ASP A 362 -53.23 24.31 -12.81
N LEU A 363 -52.65 23.10 -12.76
CA LEU A 363 -53.37 21.87 -12.41
C LEU A 363 -53.90 21.91 -10.98
N ILE A 364 -53.06 22.32 -10.03
CA ILE A 364 -53.42 22.40 -8.61
C ILE A 364 -54.48 23.50 -8.40
N MET A 365 -54.33 24.67 -9.03
CA MET A 365 -55.29 25.79 -8.95
C MET A 365 -56.66 25.43 -9.54
N LYS A 366 -56.71 24.91 -10.78
CA LYS A 366 -57.96 24.47 -11.43
C LYS A 366 -58.69 23.38 -10.64
N ARG A 367 -57.96 22.56 -9.87
CA ARG A 367 -58.55 21.51 -9.04
C ARG A 367 -59.07 22.07 -7.72
N ALA A 368 -58.34 22.99 -7.08
CA ALA A 368 -58.78 23.69 -5.86
C ALA A 368 -60.10 24.45 -6.09
N GLU A 369 -60.31 25.00 -7.28
CA GLU A 369 -61.57 25.65 -7.68
C GLU A 369 -62.76 24.67 -7.77
N ARG A 370 -62.53 23.39 -8.12
CA ARG A 370 -63.57 22.36 -8.30
C ARG A 370 -63.93 21.62 -7.03
N SER A 371 -62.99 21.49 -6.09
CA SER A 371 -63.16 20.68 -4.88
C SER A 371 -63.87 21.40 -3.73
N GLY A 372 -64.21 22.69 -3.88
CA GLY A 372 -64.89 23.47 -2.85
C GLY A 372 -64.10 23.58 -1.54
N SER A 373 -62.79 23.32 -1.57
CA SER A 373 -61.94 23.32 -0.38
C SER A 373 -61.86 24.72 0.23
N GLU A 374 -61.97 24.82 1.57
CA GLU A 374 -61.71 26.07 2.31
C GLU A 374 -60.29 26.58 2.09
N PHE A 375 -59.35 25.70 1.75
CA PHE A 375 -57.98 26.05 1.44
C PHE A 375 -57.83 26.45 -0.03
N ARG A 376 -57.71 27.76 -0.26
CA ARG A 376 -57.34 28.33 -1.56
C ARG A 376 -55.85 28.72 -1.53
N PRO A 377 -54.95 27.89 -2.09
CA PRO A 377 -53.55 28.25 -2.14
C PRO A 377 -53.38 29.51 -2.99
N ASP A 378 -52.59 30.47 -2.49
CA ASP A 378 -52.11 31.56 -3.31
C ASP A 378 -51.20 31.02 -4.41
N ARG A 379 -51.46 31.41 -5.66
CA ARG A 379 -50.74 30.93 -6.85
C ARG A 379 -49.23 31.18 -6.74
N SER A 380 -48.86 32.35 -6.21
CA SER A 380 -47.46 32.75 -6.09
C SER A 380 -46.73 31.92 -5.03
N SER A 381 -47.39 31.71 -3.89
CA SER A 381 -46.87 30.91 -2.78
C SER A 381 -46.70 29.44 -3.17
N LEU A 382 -47.67 28.85 -3.86
CA LEU A 382 -47.61 27.50 -4.40
C LEU A 382 -46.47 27.32 -5.41
N ARG A 383 -46.30 28.30 -6.32
CA ARG A 383 -45.20 28.31 -7.28
C ARG A 383 -43.84 28.33 -6.59
N GLU A 384 -43.66 29.18 -5.59
CA GLU A 384 -42.40 29.28 -4.85
C GLU A 384 -42.10 28.01 -4.04
N GLU A 385 -43.12 27.34 -3.49
CA GLU A 385 -42.94 26.08 -2.76
C GLU A 385 -42.53 24.92 -3.68
N LEU A 386 -43.19 24.77 -4.83
CA LEU A 386 -42.81 23.78 -5.85
C LEU A 386 -41.42 24.06 -6.43
N LYS A 387 -41.07 25.33 -6.65
CA LYS A 387 -39.74 25.77 -7.09
C LYS A 387 -38.65 25.44 -6.06
N LYS A 388 -38.92 25.61 -4.76
CA LYS A 388 -38.01 25.18 -3.69
C LYS A 388 -37.80 23.66 -3.70
N GLY A 389 -38.87 22.89 -3.87
CA GLY A 389 -38.80 21.43 -4.01
C GLY A 389 -37.95 21.00 -5.20
N LEU A 390 -38.14 21.64 -6.36
CA LEU A 390 -37.39 21.38 -7.58
C LEU A 390 -35.90 21.73 -7.44
N ASN A 391 -35.59 22.87 -6.85
CA ASN A 391 -34.21 23.29 -6.60
C ASN A 391 -33.48 22.35 -5.64
N LYS A 392 -34.16 21.88 -4.58
CA LYS A 392 -33.60 20.89 -3.65
C LYS A 392 -33.27 19.57 -4.35
N ALA A 393 -34.18 19.09 -5.19
CA ALA A 393 -34.01 17.90 -6.01
C ALA A 393 -32.86 18.02 -7.03
N LYS A 394 -32.68 19.21 -7.62
CA LYS A 394 -31.69 19.47 -8.67
C LYS A 394 -30.28 19.73 -8.14
N ASN A 395 -30.12 20.43 -7.02
CA ASN A 395 -28.83 21.03 -6.63
C ASN A 395 -27.83 20.06 -5.99
N GLU A 396 -28.20 18.79 -5.75
CA GLU A 396 -27.26 17.82 -5.19
C GLU A 396 -26.45 17.14 -6.31
N ALA A 397 -25.14 17.42 -6.35
CA ALA A 397 -24.20 16.81 -7.29
C ALA A 397 -24.01 15.30 -7.02
N PRO A 398 -23.70 14.49 -8.07
CA PRO A 398 -23.27 13.11 -7.88
C PRO A 398 -21.99 13.08 -7.04
N SER A 399 -21.77 11.97 -6.31
CA SER A 399 -20.51 11.76 -5.61
C SER A 399 -20.02 10.33 -5.77
N VAL A 400 -18.73 10.21 -6.04
CA VAL A 400 -18.00 8.95 -6.17
C VAL A 400 -16.94 8.91 -5.08
N LYS A 401 -16.93 7.86 -4.27
CA LYS A 401 -15.96 7.67 -3.19
C LYS A 401 -15.35 6.28 -3.28
N VAL A 402 -14.02 6.22 -3.16
CA VAL A 402 -13.25 4.98 -3.06
C VAL A 402 -12.57 4.93 -1.70
N VAL A 403 -12.65 3.79 -1.03
CA VAL A 403 -11.93 3.52 0.22
C VAL A 403 -11.15 2.23 0.08
N PHE A 404 -9.88 2.24 0.51
CA PHE A 404 -9.03 1.07 0.56
C PHE A 404 -8.71 0.69 2.01
N LYS A 405 -8.70 -0.61 2.32
CA LYS A 405 -8.33 -1.13 3.66
C LYS A 405 -7.43 -2.35 3.51
N ASP A 406 -6.34 -2.41 4.27
CA ASP A 406 -5.46 -3.58 4.22
C ASP A 406 -6.12 -4.83 4.81
N VAL A 407 -5.74 -5.99 4.27
CA VAL A 407 -6.11 -7.29 4.82
C VAL A 407 -5.37 -7.48 6.13
N THR A 408 -6.09 -7.83 7.19
CA THR A 408 -5.49 -7.96 8.53
C THR A 408 -4.91 -9.36 8.75
N PHE A 409 -3.99 -9.45 9.72
CA PHE A 409 -3.41 -10.71 10.19
C PHE A 409 -4.47 -11.73 10.64
N GLU A 410 -5.52 -11.29 11.33
CA GLU A 410 -6.58 -12.20 11.79
C GLU A 410 -7.40 -12.78 10.63
N GLN A 411 -7.55 -12.02 9.53
CA GLN A 411 -8.24 -12.51 8.33
C GLN A 411 -7.41 -13.54 7.57
N THR A 412 -6.10 -13.32 7.44
CA THR A 412 -5.20 -14.23 6.72
C THR A 412 -5.01 -15.58 7.42
N LYS A 413 -5.20 -15.65 8.75
CA LYS A 413 -5.27 -16.93 9.49
C LYS A 413 -6.42 -17.83 9.03
N SER A 414 -7.57 -17.24 8.69
CA SER A 414 -8.77 -17.99 8.33
C SER A 414 -8.53 -18.80 7.05
N ALA A 415 -8.54 -20.13 7.17
CA ALA A 415 -8.46 -21.03 6.02
C ALA A 415 -9.66 -20.83 5.07
N ASP A 416 -10.85 -20.60 5.62
CA ASP A 416 -12.06 -20.28 4.86
C ASP A 416 -11.90 -18.98 4.05
N PHE A 417 -11.31 -17.93 4.64
CA PHE A 417 -11.00 -16.70 3.92
C PHE A 417 -10.06 -16.98 2.74
N ARG A 418 -8.92 -17.64 2.99
CA ARG A 418 -7.93 -17.95 1.95
C ARG A 418 -8.54 -18.75 0.80
N GLN A 419 -9.34 -19.76 1.11
CA GLN A 419 -10.02 -20.59 0.10
C GLN A 419 -11.05 -19.79 -0.72
N ARG A 420 -11.80 -18.89 -0.10
CA ARG A 420 -12.76 -18.04 -0.80
C ARG A 420 -12.09 -17.04 -1.72
N VAL A 421 -10.97 -16.44 -1.28
CA VAL A 421 -10.14 -15.58 -2.13
C VAL A 421 -9.61 -16.38 -3.32
N GLU A 422 -9.15 -17.61 -3.09
CA GLU A 422 -8.60 -18.45 -4.17
C GLU A 422 -9.64 -18.78 -5.22
N LYS A 423 -10.86 -19.08 -4.77
CA LYS A 423 -12.00 -19.37 -5.65
C LYS A 423 -12.49 -18.14 -6.41
N ALA A 424 -12.43 -16.96 -5.81
CA ALA A 424 -12.89 -15.71 -6.42
C ALA A 424 -11.90 -15.17 -7.47
N LEU A 425 -10.60 -15.45 -7.32
CA LEU A 425 -9.56 -14.96 -8.24
C LEU A 425 -9.49 -15.79 -9.54
N PRO A 426 -9.56 -15.14 -10.73
CA PRO A 426 -9.34 -15.81 -12.01
C PRO A 426 -7.98 -16.51 -12.07
N ALA A 427 -7.89 -17.64 -12.79
CA ALA A 427 -6.65 -18.43 -12.88
C ALA A 427 -5.44 -17.61 -13.38
N ALA A 428 -5.65 -16.74 -14.37
CA ALA A 428 -4.61 -15.84 -14.87
C ALA A 428 -4.12 -14.87 -13.78
N LYS A 429 -5.05 -14.32 -12.98
CA LYS A 429 -4.71 -13.42 -11.87
C LYS A 429 -4.00 -14.17 -10.76
N ARG A 430 -4.41 -15.40 -10.42
CA ARG A 430 -3.69 -16.25 -9.46
C ARG A 430 -2.24 -16.51 -9.90
N LYS A 431 -2.02 -16.78 -11.19
CA LYS A 431 -0.68 -16.94 -11.76
C LYS A 431 0.15 -15.66 -11.66
N GLN A 432 -0.44 -14.51 -11.99
CA GLN A 432 0.20 -13.19 -11.86
C GLN A 432 0.59 -12.89 -10.41
N LEU A 433 -0.31 -13.17 -9.46
CA LEU A 433 -0.06 -12.96 -8.03
C LEU A 433 0.93 -13.99 -7.44
N GLY A 434 1.37 -14.99 -8.21
CA GLY A 434 2.30 -16.02 -7.75
C GLY A 434 1.74 -16.92 -6.65
N GLN A 435 2.60 -17.57 -5.88
CA GLN A 435 2.18 -18.41 -4.75
C GLN A 435 1.84 -17.53 -3.53
N TRP A 436 0.65 -16.94 -3.50
CA TRP A 436 0.21 -16.09 -2.38
C TRP A 436 -0.44 -16.89 -1.23
N ALA A 437 -0.79 -18.14 -1.47
CA ALA A 437 -1.48 -19.03 -0.53
C ALA A 437 -0.59 -20.13 0.07
N HIS A 438 0.67 -20.27 -0.36
CA HIS A 438 1.57 -21.30 0.11
C HIS A 438 2.53 -20.78 1.19
N ASP A 439 2.87 -21.66 2.12
CA ASP A 439 3.93 -21.44 3.10
C ASP A 439 5.29 -21.45 2.40
N PHE A 440 5.83 -20.26 2.11
CA PHE A 440 7.19 -20.11 1.59
C PHE A 440 8.25 -20.35 2.68
N ASP A 441 8.41 -21.58 3.12
CA ASP A 441 9.56 -21.94 3.96
C ASP A 441 10.84 -21.81 3.13
N ALA A 442 11.75 -20.92 3.54
CA ALA A 442 13.08 -20.80 2.93
C ALA A 442 13.87 -22.12 3.08
N ALA A 443 13.49 -23.00 4.01
CA ALA A 443 14.02 -24.36 4.13
C ALA A 443 13.30 -25.40 3.24
N GLN A 444 12.07 -25.16 2.74
CA GLN A 444 11.38 -26.09 1.83
C GLN A 444 11.94 -26.10 0.40
N ALA A 445 12.76 -25.12 0.01
CA ALA A 445 13.40 -25.12 -1.30
C ALA A 445 14.37 -26.31 -1.52
N ALA A 446 14.75 -27.02 -0.45
CA ALA A 446 15.52 -28.27 -0.51
C ALA A 446 14.60 -29.50 -0.50
N GLY A 447 13.76 -29.68 -1.53
CA GLY A 447 12.79 -30.77 -1.49
C GLY A 447 12.04 -31.04 -2.78
N LYS A 448 12.73 -31.10 -3.92
CA LYS A 448 12.32 -31.87 -5.11
C LYS A 448 13.45 -31.89 -6.14
N VAL A 449 14.46 -32.70 -5.86
CA VAL A 449 15.21 -33.36 -6.93
C VAL A 449 14.61 -34.77 -6.95
N GLU A 450 13.76 -35.05 -7.94
CA GLU A 450 13.31 -36.42 -8.20
C GLU A 450 14.48 -37.26 -8.72
N PRO A 451 14.50 -38.58 -8.44
CA PRO A 451 15.62 -39.48 -8.73
C PRO A 451 15.97 -39.62 -10.22
#